data_AF-A0A1B5L4J4-F1
#
_entry.id   AF-A0A1B5L4J4-F1
#
_cell.length_a   1.000
_cell.length_b   1.000
_cell.length_c   1.000
_cell.angle_alpha   90.00
_cell.angle_beta   90.00
_cell.angle_gamma   90.00
#
_symmetry.space_group_name_H-M   'P 1'
#
loop_
_entity.id
_entity.type
_entity.pdbx_description
1 polymer ?
#
loop_
_entity_poly.entity_id
_entity_poly.type
_entity_poly.pdbx_seq_one_letter_code
_entity_poly.pdbx_strand_id
1 'polypeptide(L)'
;MSAQFWIRFPFCLLGTFTFLSLVSSQSYDFGIDASNLGRRDDAGAPIVVGRLPVPSNGSLPLRLEVRQMRDDRYRWDLFILALSMFQYADQENPLSWYQIAGIHGVPFTTWNGVEPLPGANQSGYCTHSSVLFPMWHRPYLALFEVNATPAQQQTRRADI
;
A
#
# COMPACT_ATOMS: atom_id res chain seq x y z
N MET A 1 44.04 -36.75 -61.82
CA MET A 1 42.59 -36.67 -61.49
C MET A 1 42.41 -37.28 -60.11
N SER A 2 42.43 -36.46 -59.06
CA SER A 2 42.41 -36.87 -57.65
C SER A 2 41.18 -36.26 -56.98
N ALA A 3 40.16 -37.08 -56.74
CA ALA A 3 38.93 -36.68 -56.05
C ALA A 3 39.14 -36.82 -54.53
N GLN A 4 39.03 -35.70 -53.81
CA GLN A 4 39.04 -35.67 -52.35
C GLN A 4 37.60 -35.82 -51.82
N PHE A 5 37.36 -36.87 -51.04
CA PHE A 5 36.11 -37.08 -50.31
C PHE A 5 36.10 -36.21 -49.05
N TRP A 6 35.13 -35.30 -48.92
CA TRP A 6 34.87 -34.54 -47.70
C TRP A 6 33.68 -35.16 -46.96
N ILE A 7 33.91 -35.64 -45.74
CA ILE A 7 32.86 -36.08 -44.81
C ILE A 7 32.29 -34.81 -44.15
N ARG A 8 31.03 -34.48 -44.44
CA ARG A 8 30.27 -33.47 -43.69
C ARG A 8 29.59 -34.14 -42.50
N PHE A 9 30.09 -33.89 -41.29
CA PHE A 9 29.36 -34.16 -40.06
C PHE A 9 28.24 -33.12 -39.90
N PRO A 10 26.96 -33.52 -39.73
CA PRO A 10 25.91 -32.57 -39.41
C PRO A 10 26.04 -32.20 -37.92
N PHE A 11 26.46 -30.96 -37.67
CA PHE A 11 26.48 -30.38 -36.33
C PHE A 11 25.03 -30.05 -35.95
N CYS A 12 24.37 -30.96 -35.22
CA CYS A 12 23.06 -30.71 -34.60
C CYS A 12 23.24 -29.69 -33.47
N LEU A 13 23.07 -28.40 -33.77
CA LEU A 13 22.80 -27.37 -32.77
C LEU A 13 21.38 -27.60 -32.23
N LEU A 14 21.27 -28.46 -31.21
CA LEU A 14 20.10 -28.46 -30.32
C LEU A 14 20.15 -27.16 -29.51
N GLY A 15 19.57 -26.10 -30.07
CA GLY A 15 19.31 -24.87 -29.34
C GLY A 15 18.33 -25.18 -28.21
N THR A 16 18.83 -25.31 -26.99
CA THR A 16 18.01 -25.30 -25.79
C THR A 16 17.40 -23.90 -25.68
N PHE A 17 16.15 -23.74 -26.12
CA PHE A 17 15.33 -22.59 -25.76
C PHE A 17 14.99 -22.72 -24.27
N THR A 18 15.79 -22.09 -23.42
CA THR A 18 15.43 -21.86 -22.02
C THR A 18 14.24 -20.90 -22.03
N PHE A 19 13.03 -21.43 -21.90
CA PHE A 19 11.86 -20.61 -21.58
C PHE A 19 12.08 -20.04 -20.18
N LEU A 20 12.55 -18.79 -20.13
CA LEU A 20 12.55 -18.02 -18.90
C LEU A 20 11.08 -17.67 -18.62
N SER A 21 10.41 -18.50 -17.81
CA SER A 21 9.08 -18.15 -17.30
C SER A 21 9.23 -16.95 -16.38
N LEU A 22 8.94 -15.75 -16.92
CA LEU A 22 8.65 -14.59 -16.09
C LEU A 22 7.35 -14.89 -15.34
N VAL A 23 7.49 -15.39 -14.11
CA VAL A 23 6.38 -15.39 -13.16
C VAL A 23 6.20 -13.95 -12.71
N SER A 24 5.32 -13.22 -13.39
CA SER A 24 4.83 -11.94 -12.89
C SER A 24 3.94 -12.26 -11.69
N SER A 25 4.27 -11.71 -10.52
CA SER A 25 3.39 -11.74 -9.36
C SER A 25 2.08 -11.06 -9.74
N GLN A 26 1.01 -11.82 -9.93
CA GLN A 26 -0.32 -11.24 -10.12
C GLN A 26 -0.79 -10.69 -8.77
N SER A 27 -1.26 -9.44 -8.77
CA SER A 27 -1.92 -8.85 -7.61
C SER A 27 -3.17 -9.64 -7.27
N TYR A 28 -3.52 -9.67 -5.98
CA TYR A 28 -4.76 -10.31 -5.54
C TYR A 28 -5.96 -9.65 -6.22
N ASP A 29 -6.91 -10.44 -6.74
CA ASP A 29 -8.16 -9.93 -7.28
C ASP A 29 -9.11 -9.57 -6.13
N PHE A 30 -9.20 -8.28 -5.82
CA PHE A 30 -10.06 -7.74 -4.77
C PHE A 30 -11.54 -7.70 -5.16
N GLY A 31 -11.89 -8.08 -6.39
CA GLY A 31 -13.24 -7.95 -6.95
C GLY A 31 -13.67 -6.49 -7.17
N ILE A 32 -12.72 -5.56 -7.15
CA ILE A 32 -12.89 -4.12 -7.43
C ILE A 32 -11.61 -3.51 -7.97
N ASP A 33 -11.76 -2.35 -8.63
CA ASP A 33 -10.65 -1.43 -8.90
C ASP A 33 -10.12 -0.82 -7.59
N ALA A 34 -9.21 -1.56 -6.94
CA ALA A 34 -8.55 -1.12 -5.72
C ALA A 34 -7.51 0.00 -5.97
N SER A 35 -7.07 0.19 -7.22
CA SER A 35 -6.17 1.29 -7.58
C SER A 35 -6.86 2.65 -7.45
N ASN A 36 -8.14 2.76 -7.85
CA ASN A 36 -8.94 3.98 -7.78
C ASN A 36 -9.84 4.06 -6.53
N LEU A 37 -9.35 3.65 -5.36
CA LEU A 37 -10.05 3.87 -4.08
C LEU A 37 -9.94 5.34 -3.63
N GLY A 38 -10.52 6.25 -4.42
CA GLY A 38 -10.52 7.68 -4.15
C GLY A 38 -11.39 8.08 -2.96
N ARG A 39 -11.09 9.25 -2.38
CA ARG A 39 -11.98 9.96 -1.46
C ARG A 39 -13.23 10.40 -2.22
N ARG A 40 -14.43 10.16 -1.66
CA ARG A 40 -15.70 10.62 -2.25
C ARG A 40 -15.91 12.14 -2.12
N ASP A 41 -15.24 12.76 -1.14
CA ASP A 41 -15.35 14.18 -0.84
C ASP A 41 -14.65 15.07 -1.88
N ASP A 42 -15.05 16.33 -1.91
CA ASP A 42 -14.50 17.41 -2.74
C ASP A 42 -12.96 17.39 -2.76
N ALA A 43 -12.37 17.20 -3.93
CA ALA A 43 -10.91 17.07 -4.09
C ALA A 43 -10.09 18.24 -3.51
N GLY A 44 -10.74 19.39 -3.24
CA GLY A 44 -10.14 20.57 -2.62
C GLY A 44 -10.24 20.68 -1.09
N ALA A 45 -11.07 19.88 -0.40
CA ALA A 45 -11.13 19.96 1.06
C ALA A 45 -9.91 19.32 1.72
N PRO A 46 -9.49 19.82 2.90
CA PRO A 46 -8.49 19.14 3.71
C PRO A 46 -8.92 17.71 4.07
N ILE A 47 -7.98 16.78 4.02
CA ILE A 47 -8.15 15.43 4.56
C ILE A 47 -8.19 15.53 6.09
N VAL A 48 -9.29 15.07 6.68
CA VAL A 48 -9.50 15.06 8.13
C VAL A 48 -9.28 13.65 8.68
N VAL A 49 -8.38 13.52 9.66
CA VAL A 49 -8.15 12.26 10.36
C VAL A 49 -9.21 12.09 11.45
N GLY A 50 -10.21 11.26 11.16
CA GLY A 50 -11.32 10.96 12.08
C GLY A 50 -11.10 9.70 12.92
N ARG A 51 -12.14 9.35 13.70
CA ARG A 51 -12.23 8.06 14.41
C ARG A 51 -12.82 6.98 13.49
N LEU A 52 -12.51 5.71 13.79
CA LEU A 52 -13.24 4.59 13.21
C LEU A 52 -14.73 4.61 13.64
N PRO A 53 -15.64 4.07 12.82
CA PRO A 53 -17.03 3.89 13.21
C PRO A 53 -17.15 3.09 14.50
N VAL A 54 -18.01 3.54 15.42
CA VAL A 54 -18.27 2.84 16.68
C VAL A 54 -19.33 1.77 16.42
N PRO A 55 -19.12 0.52 16.86
CA PRO A 55 -20.14 -0.52 16.81
C PRO A 55 -21.45 -0.07 17.48
N SER A 56 -22.60 -0.56 16.98
CA SER A 56 -23.93 -0.20 17.50
C SER A 56 -24.13 -0.52 18.98
N ASN A 57 -23.37 -1.45 19.53
CA ASN A 57 -23.39 -1.84 20.93
C ASN A 57 -22.60 -0.88 21.86
N GLY A 58 -22.02 0.20 21.32
CA GLY A 58 -21.27 1.20 22.08
C GLY A 58 -19.90 0.72 22.59
N SER A 59 -19.46 -0.48 22.22
CA SER A 59 -18.13 -0.97 22.59
C SER A 59 -17.03 -0.18 21.88
N LEU A 60 -15.88 -0.02 22.54
CA LEU A 60 -14.69 0.57 21.94
C LEU A 60 -13.81 -0.54 21.37
N PRO A 61 -13.52 -0.53 20.05
CA PRO A 61 -12.61 -1.50 19.45
C PRO A 61 -11.22 -1.43 20.10
N LEU A 62 -10.67 -2.58 20.48
CA LEU A 62 -9.34 -2.67 21.06
C LEU A 62 -8.26 -2.88 19.99
N ARG A 63 -7.14 -2.17 20.16
CA ARG A 63 -5.88 -2.47 19.46
C ARG A 63 -5.23 -3.67 20.14
N LEU A 64 -5.48 -4.84 19.56
CA LEU A 64 -4.92 -6.09 20.07
C LEU A 64 -3.43 -6.18 19.81
N GLU A 65 -2.75 -6.98 20.61
CA GLU A 65 -1.42 -7.46 20.27
C GLU A 65 -1.49 -8.33 19.00
N VAL A 66 -0.49 -8.23 18.13
CA VAL A 66 -0.57 -8.80 16.77
C VAL A 66 -0.67 -10.34 16.74
N ARG A 67 -0.04 -11.05 17.69
CA ARG A 67 -0.17 -12.51 17.81
C ARG A 67 -1.55 -12.89 18.32
N GLN A 68 -2.12 -12.13 19.27
CA GLN A 68 -3.50 -12.31 19.69
C GLN A 68 -4.49 -12.07 18.54
N MET A 69 -4.24 -11.05 17.71
CA MET A 69 -5.07 -10.80 16.52
C MET A 69 -4.98 -11.94 15.50
N ARG A 70 -3.78 -12.50 15.31
CA ARG A 70 -3.53 -13.62 14.39
C ARG A 70 -4.26 -14.89 14.81
N ASP A 71 -4.45 -15.11 16.11
CA ASP A 71 -5.13 -16.30 16.62
C ASP A 71 -6.63 -16.31 16.25
N ASP A 72 -7.22 -15.13 15.94
CA ASP A 72 -8.51 -15.02 15.23
C ASP A 72 -8.27 -15.01 13.72
N ARG A 73 -8.47 -16.19 13.10
CA ARG A 73 -8.22 -16.39 11.67
C ARG A 73 -9.01 -15.43 10.77
N TYR A 74 -10.26 -15.14 11.13
CA TYR A 74 -11.10 -14.25 10.31
C TYR A 74 -10.59 -12.81 10.36
N ARG A 75 -10.26 -12.33 11.57
CA ARG A 75 -9.68 -10.99 11.74
C ARG A 75 -8.31 -10.87 11.07
N TRP A 76 -7.50 -11.91 11.13
CA TRP A 76 -6.19 -11.97 10.48
C TRP A 76 -6.30 -11.90 8.96
N ASP A 77 -7.16 -12.73 8.36
CA ASP A 77 -7.35 -12.77 6.91
C ASP A 77 -7.86 -11.41 6.38
N LEU A 78 -8.80 -10.77 7.10
CA LEU A 78 -9.26 -9.43 6.77
C LEU A 78 -8.17 -8.36 6.91
N PHE A 79 -7.31 -8.45 7.93
CA PHE A 79 -6.20 -7.53 8.10
C PHE A 79 -5.20 -7.63 6.95
N ILE A 80 -4.81 -8.84 6.54
CA ILE A 80 -3.91 -9.06 5.42
C ILE A 80 -4.54 -8.58 4.11
N LEU A 81 -5.83 -8.89 3.88
CA LEU A 81 -6.53 -8.47 2.67
C LEU A 81 -6.62 -6.94 2.57
N ALA A 82 -7.02 -6.26 3.64
CA ALA A 82 -7.15 -4.81 3.64
C ALA A 82 -5.79 -4.10 3.54
N LEU A 83 -4.74 -4.63 4.18
CA LEU A 83 -3.39 -4.11 4.04
C LEU A 83 -2.88 -4.26 2.60
N SER A 84 -3.13 -5.42 1.97
CA SER A 84 -2.81 -5.66 0.56
C SER A 84 -3.52 -4.66 -0.36
N MET A 85 -4.83 -4.43 -0.15
CA MET A 85 -5.59 -3.41 -0.88
C MET A 85 -5.02 -2.00 -0.69
N PHE A 86 -4.68 -1.64 0.55
CA PHE A 86 -4.14 -0.32 0.88
C PHE A 86 -2.78 -0.08 0.21
N GLN A 87 -1.94 -1.12 0.10
CA GLN A 87 -0.66 -1.09 -0.60
C GLN A 87 -0.81 -1.08 -2.13
N TYR A 88 -1.89 -1.65 -2.66
CA TYR A 88 -2.17 -1.70 -4.10
C TYR A 88 -2.72 -0.38 -4.66
N ALA A 89 -3.23 0.51 -3.80
CA ALA A 89 -3.78 1.80 -4.21
C ALA A 89 -2.77 2.64 -5.02
N ASP A 90 -3.28 3.37 -6.00
CA ASP A 90 -2.50 4.25 -6.88
C ASP A 90 -1.68 5.28 -6.06
N GLN A 91 -0.42 5.52 -6.44
CA GLN A 91 0.49 6.33 -5.64
C GLN A 91 0.16 7.82 -5.69
N GLU A 92 -0.61 8.25 -6.68
CA GLU A 92 -1.08 9.62 -6.87
C GLU A 92 -2.28 9.90 -5.95
N ASN A 93 -2.94 8.85 -5.43
CA ASN A 93 -3.97 9.00 -4.41
C ASN A 93 -3.34 9.45 -3.08
N PRO A 94 -3.72 10.62 -2.51
CA PRO A 94 -3.13 11.14 -1.27
C PRO A 94 -3.39 10.25 -0.05
N LEU A 95 -4.34 9.33 -0.12
CA LEU A 95 -4.64 8.35 0.93
C LEU A 95 -4.06 6.96 0.65
N SER A 96 -3.21 6.80 -0.37
CA SER A 96 -2.50 5.55 -0.65
C SER A 96 -1.46 5.24 0.43
N TRP A 97 -1.07 3.96 0.49
CA TRP A 97 0.06 3.53 1.33
C TRP A 97 1.30 4.40 1.08
N TYR A 98 1.60 4.64 -0.21
CA TYR A 98 2.77 5.39 -0.63
C TYR A 98 2.75 6.83 -0.09
N GLN A 99 1.65 7.55 -0.29
CA GLN A 99 1.52 8.95 0.16
C GLN A 99 1.54 9.06 1.68
N ILE A 100 0.84 8.17 2.39
CA ILE A 100 0.79 8.17 3.86
C ILE A 100 2.15 7.77 4.46
N ALA A 101 2.87 6.81 3.86
CA ALA A 101 4.25 6.51 4.27
C ALA A 101 5.18 7.71 4.04
N GLY A 102 5.00 8.42 2.92
CA GLY A 102 5.76 9.62 2.56
C GLY A 102 5.65 10.76 3.57
N ILE A 103 4.51 10.89 4.29
CA ILE A 103 4.36 11.87 5.38
C ILE A 103 5.49 11.73 6.42
N HIS A 104 5.98 10.52 6.67
CA HIS A 104 7.04 10.30 7.65
C HIS A 104 8.41 10.84 7.20
N GLY A 105 8.68 10.94 5.89
CA GLY A 105 10.01 11.19 5.36
C GLY A 105 10.09 11.27 3.85
N VAL A 106 10.98 10.47 3.26
CA VAL A 106 11.17 10.42 1.81
C VAL A 106 9.87 10.01 1.10
N PRO A 107 9.53 10.59 -0.07
CA PRO A 107 10.37 11.48 -0.90
C PRO A 107 10.29 12.99 -0.55
N PHE A 108 9.81 13.37 0.64
CA PHE A 108 9.66 14.77 1.08
C PHE A 108 8.69 15.59 0.23
N THR A 109 7.64 14.92 -0.26
CA THR A 109 6.56 15.55 -1.02
C THR A 109 5.54 16.19 -0.09
N THR A 110 4.85 17.20 -0.62
CA THR A 110 3.78 17.88 0.10
C THR A 110 2.57 16.96 0.21
N TRP A 111 1.93 16.98 1.37
CA TRP A 111 0.75 16.20 1.65
C TRP A 111 -0.36 17.12 2.18
N ASN A 112 -1.57 16.96 1.64
CA ASN A 112 -2.76 17.71 2.05
C ASN A 112 -2.57 19.25 2.03
N GLY A 113 -1.80 19.76 1.07
CA GLY A 113 -1.55 21.19 0.87
C GLY A 113 -0.61 21.84 1.89
N VAL A 114 0.09 21.06 2.72
CA VAL A 114 1.02 21.59 3.73
C VAL A 114 2.45 21.59 3.18
N GLU A 115 3.00 22.78 2.94
CA GLU A 115 4.36 22.97 2.42
C GLU A 115 5.44 22.85 3.52
N PRO A 116 6.67 22.42 3.18
CA PRO A 116 7.78 22.44 4.11
C PRO A 116 8.18 23.88 4.48
N LEU A 117 8.71 24.06 5.69
CA LEU A 117 9.30 25.33 6.10
C LEU A 117 10.57 25.64 5.28
N PRO A 118 10.96 26.92 5.11
CA PRO A 118 12.22 27.28 4.48
C PRO A 118 13.41 26.53 5.12
N GLY A 119 14.18 25.81 4.29
CA GLY A 119 15.31 24.99 4.74
C GLY A 119 14.96 23.55 5.19
N ALA A 120 13.69 23.14 5.15
CA ALA A 120 13.23 21.81 5.56
C ALA A 120 12.73 20.93 4.40
N ASN A 121 13.12 21.23 3.15
CA ASN A 121 12.69 20.52 1.94
C ASN A 121 13.19 19.06 1.84
N GLN A 122 14.13 18.66 2.69
CA GLN A 122 14.65 17.29 2.79
C GLN A 122 14.30 16.65 4.15
N SER A 123 13.20 17.11 4.77
CA SER A 123 12.69 16.57 6.03
C SER A 123 11.24 16.11 5.85
N GLY A 124 10.91 14.97 6.47
CA GLY A 124 9.52 14.56 6.62
C GLY A 124 8.80 15.39 7.67
N TYR A 125 7.49 15.15 7.80
CA TYR A 125 6.65 15.80 8.82
C TYR A 125 6.92 15.25 10.23
N CYS A 126 7.53 14.06 10.33
CA CYS A 126 7.76 13.37 11.61
C CYS A 126 8.70 14.13 12.54
N THR A 127 8.31 14.25 13.82
CA THR A 127 9.16 14.78 14.87
C THR A 127 9.94 13.66 15.55
N HIS A 128 11.25 13.62 15.32
CA HIS A 128 12.18 12.72 16.04
C HIS A 128 12.95 13.49 17.11
N SER A 129 13.37 12.80 18.16
CA SER A 129 14.14 13.40 19.26
C SER A 129 13.47 14.64 19.89
N SER A 130 12.14 14.65 19.91
CA SER A 130 11.32 15.75 20.41
C SER A 130 10.25 15.22 21.36
N VAL A 131 9.84 16.04 22.33
CA VAL A 131 8.69 15.75 23.21
C VAL A 131 7.38 15.60 22.44
N LEU A 132 7.34 16.10 21.21
CA LEU A 132 6.20 15.96 20.29
C LEU A 132 6.13 14.59 19.61
N PHE A 133 7.16 13.74 19.73
CA PHE A 133 7.21 12.41 19.13
C PHE A 133 5.92 11.60 19.35
N PRO A 134 5.46 11.36 20.60
CA PRO A 134 4.23 10.58 20.81
C PRO A 134 2.98 11.32 20.30
N MET A 135 2.97 12.65 20.36
CA MET A 135 1.83 13.46 19.93
C MET A 135 1.67 13.48 18.41
N TRP A 136 2.77 13.37 17.66
CA TRP A 136 2.77 13.28 16.21
C TRP A 136 2.42 11.87 15.71
N HIS A 137 2.99 10.83 16.33
CA HIS A 137 2.76 9.45 15.89
C HIS A 137 1.35 8.94 16.18
N ARG A 138 0.67 9.46 17.21
CA ARG A 138 -0.71 9.05 17.54
C ARG A 138 -1.71 9.31 16.40
N PRO A 139 -1.86 10.54 15.86
CA PRO A 139 -2.73 10.80 14.72
C PRO A 139 -2.19 10.15 13.43
N TYR A 140 -0.88 9.99 13.27
CA TYR A 140 -0.30 9.25 12.14
C TYR A 140 -0.77 7.79 12.10
N LEU A 141 -0.70 7.09 13.23
CA LEU A 141 -1.19 5.71 13.34
C LEU A 141 -2.71 5.62 13.23
N ALA A 142 -3.45 6.65 13.68
CA ALA A 142 -4.90 6.71 13.48
C ALA A 142 -5.26 6.86 11.99
N LEU A 143 -4.56 7.73 11.26
CA LEU A 143 -4.72 7.87 9.80
C LEU A 143 -4.44 6.54 9.10
N PHE A 144 -3.37 5.85 9.49
CA PHE A 144 -3.03 4.55 8.93
C PHE A 144 -4.11 3.50 9.21
N GLU A 145 -4.59 3.41 10.46
CA GLU A 145 -5.64 2.48 10.90
C GLU A 145 -6.96 2.72 10.14
N VAL A 146 -7.37 3.98 9.95
CA VAL A 146 -8.56 4.34 9.16
C VAL A 146 -8.43 3.85 7.71
N ASN A 147 -7.28 4.05 7.07
CA ASN A 147 -7.10 3.67 5.65
C ASN A 147 -6.89 2.16 5.43
N ALA A 148 -6.32 1.47 6.41
CA ALA A 148 -6.10 0.02 6.38
C ALA A 148 -7.32 -0.81 6.82
N THR A 149 -8.48 -0.20 7.14
CA THR A 149 -9.67 -0.93 7.59
C THR A 149 -10.73 -1.12 6.49
N PRO A 150 -11.25 -2.34 6.27
CA PRO A 150 -12.28 -2.59 5.25
C PRO A 150 -13.54 -1.73 5.40
N ALA A 151 -13.95 -1.41 6.63
CA ALA A 151 -15.17 -0.66 6.91
C ALA A 151 -15.14 0.75 6.30
N GLN A 152 -13.97 1.42 6.31
CA GLN A 152 -13.78 2.71 5.63
C GLN A 152 -13.70 2.54 4.12
N GLN A 153 -13.28 1.37 3.63
CA GLN A 153 -13.33 1.03 2.21
C GLN A 153 -14.76 0.70 1.74
N GLN A 154 -15.65 0.25 2.65
CA GLN A 154 -17.04 -0.10 2.36
C GLN A 154 -18.03 1.05 2.55
N THR A 155 -17.79 2.00 3.46
CA THR A 155 -18.50 3.29 3.45
C THR A 155 -18.21 4.09 2.18
N ARG A 156 -17.16 3.75 1.44
CA ARG A 156 -16.91 4.23 0.06
C ARG A 156 -17.70 3.47 -1.02
N ARG A 157 -18.53 2.49 -0.67
CA ARG A 157 -19.39 1.72 -1.60
C ARG A 157 -20.90 1.99 -1.46
N ALA A 158 -21.40 2.30 -0.27
CA ALA A 158 -22.84 2.19 0.04
C ALA A 158 -23.78 3.23 -0.62
N ASP A 159 -23.31 4.01 -1.60
CA ASP A 159 -24.10 5.07 -2.27
C ASP A 159 -23.86 5.10 -3.80
N ILE A 160 -23.71 3.92 -4.41
CA ILE A 160 -23.87 3.71 -5.87
C ILE A 160 -25.19 2.96 -6.07
#